data_AF-A0A964K5U1-F1
#
_entry.id   AF-A0A964K5U1-F1
#
_cell.length_a   1.000
_cell.length_b   1.000
_cell.length_c   1.000
_cell.angle_alpha   90.00
_cell.angle_beta   90.00
_cell.angle_gamma   90.00
#
_symmetry.space_group_name_H-M   'P 1'
#
loop_
_entity.id
_entity.type
_entity.pdbx_description
1 polymer ?
#
loop_
_entity_poly.entity_id
_entity_poly.type
_entity_poly.pdbx_seq_one_letter_code
_entity_poly.pdbx_strand_id
1 'polypeptide(L)'
;MTDAAAEFVWLGEATVFLDYFKDLPDPRQAGKVIYPLNEVLLLALLAVLANAESFTDIARFGEKKLELLRRFLPFADGIAPHDRLGDIFATLDAGAFQRCFVDWVAALTKTPVEVIAIDGKTMRGTGGKKSSKEAIHMVSAFAAR
;
A
#
# COMPACT_ATOMS: atom_id res chain seq x y z
N MET A 1 2.12 -26.65 -23.49
CA MET A 1 2.41 -27.02 -22.08
C MET A 1 3.47 -26.12 -21.41
N THR A 2 4.14 -25.22 -22.13
CA THR A 2 5.15 -24.29 -21.60
C THR A 2 4.62 -22.90 -21.18
N ASP A 3 3.37 -22.56 -21.51
CA ASP A 3 2.79 -21.22 -21.29
C ASP A 3 2.13 -21.07 -19.90
N ALA A 4 1.37 -22.09 -19.48
CA ALA A 4 0.66 -22.06 -18.19
C ALA A 4 1.60 -22.03 -16.97
N ALA A 5 2.79 -22.64 -17.08
CA ALA A 5 3.77 -22.61 -16.00
C ALA A 5 4.44 -21.22 -15.87
N ALA A 6 4.68 -20.54 -17.00
CA ALA A 6 5.21 -19.18 -17.01
C ALA A 6 4.16 -18.17 -16.52
N GLU A 7 2.90 -18.33 -16.94
CA GLU A 7 1.78 -17.53 -16.45
C GLU A 7 1.57 -17.69 -14.93
N PHE A 8 1.64 -18.93 -14.42
CA PHE A 8 1.54 -19.22 -12.99
C PHE A 8 2.70 -18.63 -12.17
N VAL A 9 3.94 -18.72 -12.68
CA VAL A 9 5.11 -18.09 -12.03
C VAL A 9 4.98 -16.57 -12.03
N TRP A 10 4.55 -15.97 -13.14
CA TRP A 10 4.38 -14.51 -13.25
C TRP A 10 3.26 -13.98 -12.35
N LEU A 11 2.15 -14.72 -12.22
CA LEU A 11 1.07 -14.39 -11.29
C LEU A 11 1.49 -14.56 -9.82
N GLY A 12 2.32 -15.55 -9.53
CA GLY A 12 2.95 -15.73 -8.22
C GLY A 12 3.89 -14.58 -7.87
N GLU A 13 4.76 -14.18 -8.80
CA GLU A 13 5.63 -13.00 -8.62
C GLU A 13 4.80 -11.72 -8.44
N ALA A 14 3.72 -11.54 -9.21
CA ALA A 14 2.87 -10.36 -9.14
C ALA A 14 2.13 -10.21 -7.80
N THR A 15 1.96 -11.30 -7.05
CA THR A 15 1.25 -11.31 -5.76
C THR A 15 2.17 -11.52 -4.56
N VAL A 16 3.49 -11.46 -4.75
CA VAL A 16 4.52 -11.67 -3.71
C VAL A 16 4.29 -10.84 -2.45
N PHE A 17 3.67 -9.66 -2.56
CA PHE A 17 3.36 -8.84 -1.39
C PHE A 17 2.45 -9.56 -0.39
N LEU A 18 1.50 -10.38 -0.85
CA LEU A 18 0.59 -11.13 0.02
C LEU A 18 1.32 -12.10 0.94
N ASP A 19 2.51 -12.56 0.54
CA ASP A 19 3.33 -13.44 1.38
C ASP A 19 3.79 -12.76 2.67
N TYR A 20 4.01 -11.44 2.64
CA TYR A 20 4.37 -10.65 3.81
C TYR A 20 3.18 -10.36 4.73
N PHE A 21 1.96 -10.58 4.24
CA PHE A 21 0.71 -10.40 4.99
C PHE A 21 0.11 -11.72 5.50
N LYS A 22 0.76 -12.88 5.27
CA LYS A 22 0.27 -14.21 5.72
C LYS A 22 0.04 -14.27 7.23
N ASP A 23 0.89 -13.61 7.99
CA ASP A 23 0.84 -13.58 9.47
C ASP A 23 0.04 -12.39 10.01
N LEU A 24 -0.56 -11.55 9.15
CA LEU A 24 -1.44 -10.48 9.59
C LEU A 24 -2.72 -11.11 10.16
N PRO A 25 -3.03 -10.92 11.46
CA PRO A 25 -4.24 -11.47 12.04
C PRO A 25 -5.47 -10.84 11.40
N ASP A 26 -6.45 -11.67 11.05
CA ASP A 26 -7.79 -11.22 10.65
C ASP A 26 -8.72 -11.27 11.87
N PRO A 27 -9.03 -10.13 12.52
CA PRO A 27 -9.86 -10.11 13.73
C PRO A 27 -11.35 -10.31 13.42
N ARG A 28 -11.74 -10.40 12.15
CA ARG A 28 -13.13 -10.60 11.74
C ARG A 28 -13.59 -12.00 12.09
N GLN A 29 -14.87 -12.14 12.41
CA GLN A 29 -15.46 -13.45 12.68
C GLN A 29 -15.48 -14.30 11.40
N ALA A 30 -14.72 -15.40 11.35
CA ALA A 30 -14.52 -16.22 10.15
C ALA A 30 -15.81 -16.59 9.39
N GLY A 31 -16.88 -16.99 10.09
CA GLY A 31 -18.17 -17.34 9.47
C GLY A 31 -18.97 -16.17 8.88
N LYS A 32 -18.49 -14.92 9.04
CA LYS A 32 -19.09 -13.69 8.48
C LYS A 32 -18.19 -13.03 7.44
N VAL A 33 -17.05 -13.64 7.10
CA VAL A 33 -16.14 -13.13 6.08
C VAL A 33 -16.69 -13.49 4.70
N ILE A 34 -17.20 -12.48 4.00
CA ILE A 34 -17.61 -12.58 2.59
C ILE A 34 -16.43 -12.28 1.66
N TYR A 35 -15.62 -11.27 2.02
CA TYR A 35 -14.49 -10.81 1.22
C TYR A 35 -13.18 -11.24 1.90
N PRO A 36 -12.45 -12.22 1.33
CA PRO A 36 -11.17 -12.69 1.84
C PRO A 36 -10.17 -11.55 2.04
N LEU A 37 -9.40 -11.59 3.13
CA LEU A 37 -8.49 -10.49 3.48
C LEU A 37 -7.43 -10.24 2.39
N ASN A 38 -6.87 -11.31 1.82
CA ASN A 38 -5.91 -11.22 0.73
C ASN A 38 -6.47 -10.53 -0.52
N GLU A 39 -7.74 -10.77 -0.87
CA GLU A 39 -8.41 -10.09 -1.98
C GLU A 39 -8.62 -8.60 -1.69
N VAL A 40 -9.00 -8.25 -0.46
CA VAL A 40 -9.16 -6.86 -0.01
C VAL A 40 -7.82 -6.11 -0.05
N LEU A 41 -6.74 -6.75 0.41
CA LEU A 41 -5.40 -6.18 0.39
C LEU A 41 -4.88 -5.96 -1.04
N LEU A 42 -5.06 -6.94 -1.93
CA LEU A 42 -4.68 -6.82 -3.34
C LEU A 42 -5.46 -5.71 -4.05
N LEU A 43 -6.78 -5.65 -3.82
CA LEU A 43 -7.64 -4.59 -4.34
C LEU A 43 -7.14 -3.21 -3.90
N ALA A 44 -6.90 -3.02 -2.60
CA ALA A 44 -6.46 -1.74 -2.05
C ALA A 44 -5.11 -1.32 -2.63
N LEU A 45 -4.14 -2.23 -2.70
CA LEU A 45 -2.80 -1.94 -3.25
C LEU A 45 -2.90 -1.46 -4.71
N LEU A 46 -3.58 -2.23 -5.57
CA LEU A 46 -3.68 -1.89 -7.00
C LEU A 46 -4.49 -0.62 -7.23
N ALA A 47 -5.55 -0.39 -6.46
CA ALA A 47 -6.34 0.82 -6.55
C ALA A 47 -5.52 2.06 -6.14
N VAL A 48 -4.78 1.99 -5.03
CA VAL A 48 -3.94 3.11 -4.56
C VAL A 48 -2.81 3.41 -5.55
N LEU A 49 -2.17 2.39 -6.13
CA LEU A 49 -1.19 2.57 -7.22
C LEU A 49 -1.83 3.22 -8.47
N ALA A 50 -3.12 3.01 -8.69
CA ALA A 50 -3.91 3.67 -9.72
C ALA A 50 -4.51 5.02 -9.27
N ASN A 51 -3.98 5.62 -8.21
CA ASN A 51 -4.38 6.92 -7.65
C ASN A 51 -5.79 6.94 -7.05
N ALA A 52 -6.26 5.85 -6.45
CA ALA A 52 -7.43 5.88 -5.58
C ALA A 52 -7.07 6.52 -4.22
N GLU A 53 -7.84 7.52 -3.80
CA GLU A 53 -7.57 8.31 -2.58
C GLU A 53 -8.58 8.05 -1.45
N SER A 54 -9.60 7.21 -1.71
CA SER A 54 -10.66 6.89 -0.76
C SER A 54 -11.17 5.45 -0.92
N PHE A 55 -11.87 4.91 0.10
CA PHE A 55 -12.52 3.60 -0.02
C PHE A 55 -13.57 3.56 -1.13
N THR A 56 -14.22 4.69 -1.42
CA THR A 56 -15.13 4.84 -2.57
C THR A 56 -14.39 4.68 -3.89
N ASP A 57 -13.20 5.27 -4.01
CA ASP A 57 -12.38 5.12 -5.22
C ASP A 57 -11.81 3.70 -5.35
N ILE A 58 -11.44 3.06 -4.23
CA ILE A 58 -10.98 1.67 -4.21
C ILE A 58 -12.08 0.71 -4.67
N ALA A 59 -13.29 0.83 -4.12
CA ALA A 59 -14.43 0.02 -4.54
C ALA A 59 -14.74 0.24 -6.03
N ARG A 60 -14.78 1.49 -6.49
CA ARG A 60 -15.00 1.86 -7.90
C ARG A 60 -13.91 1.30 -8.81
N PHE A 61 -12.65 1.33 -8.41
CA PHE A 61 -11.56 0.72 -9.16
C PHE A 61 -11.79 -0.78 -9.30
N GLY A 62 -12.10 -1.45 -8.19
CA GLY A 62 -12.38 -2.89 -8.17
C GLY A 62 -13.50 -3.27 -9.12
N GLU A 63 -14.62 -2.56 -9.07
CA GLU A 63 -15.77 -2.81 -9.96
C GLU A 63 -15.38 -2.67 -11.44
N LYS A 64 -14.61 -1.63 -11.78
CA LYS A 64 -14.15 -1.38 -13.15
C LYS A 64 -13.07 -2.36 -13.63
N LYS A 65 -12.33 -2.97 -12.71
CA LYS A 65 -11.15 -3.81 -13.00
C LYS A 65 -11.29 -5.22 -12.45
N LEU A 66 -12.51 -5.70 -12.20
CA LEU A 66 -12.76 -7.03 -11.63
C LEU A 66 -12.14 -8.14 -12.48
N GLU A 67 -12.25 -8.07 -13.81
CA GLU A 67 -11.65 -9.06 -14.70
C GLU A 67 -10.11 -9.05 -14.66
N LEU A 68 -9.48 -7.90 -14.41
CA LEU A 68 -8.04 -7.82 -14.18
C LEU A 68 -7.68 -8.47 -12.83
N LEU A 69 -8.42 -8.15 -11.78
CA LEU A 69 -8.22 -8.69 -10.43
C LEU A 69 -8.37 -10.22 -10.39
N ARG A 70 -9.32 -10.75 -11.16
CA ARG A 70 -9.58 -12.19 -11.31
C ARG A 70 -8.43 -13.00 -11.93
N ARG A 71 -7.47 -12.33 -12.55
CA ARG A 71 -6.25 -12.97 -13.03
C ARG A 71 -5.32 -13.36 -11.89
N PHE A 72 -5.43 -12.69 -10.74
CA PHE A 72 -4.55 -12.89 -9.59
C PHE A 72 -5.21 -13.71 -8.46
N LEU A 73 -6.46 -13.43 -8.12
CA LEU A 73 -7.25 -14.13 -7.08
C LEU A 73 -8.70 -14.34 -7.55
N PRO A 74 -9.50 -15.21 -6.93
CA PRO A 74 -10.84 -15.55 -7.44
C PRO A 74 -11.87 -14.41 -7.48
N PHE A 75 -11.92 -13.54 -6.47
CA PHE A 75 -12.96 -12.51 -6.30
C PHE A 75 -14.38 -13.08 -6.54
N ALA A 76 -14.68 -14.19 -5.85
CA ALA A 76 -15.91 -14.97 -6.07
C ALA A 76 -17.18 -14.16 -5.74
N ASP A 77 -17.15 -13.42 -4.63
CA ASP A 77 -18.23 -12.54 -4.18
C ASP A 77 -18.10 -11.10 -4.72
N GLY A 78 -17.21 -10.90 -5.70
CA GLY A 78 -16.96 -9.60 -6.31
C GLY A 78 -16.17 -8.65 -5.40
N ILE A 79 -16.56 -7.38 -5.36
CA ILE A 79 -15.82 -6.31 -4.70
C ILE A 79 -16.57 -5.86 -3.45
N ALA A 80 -15.85 -5.74 -2.34
CA ALA A 80 -16.40 -5.18 -1.12
C ALA A 80 -16.83 -3.71 -1.35
N PRO A 81 -18.04 -3.31 -0.94
CA PRO A 81 -18.45 -1.92 -0.95
C PRO A 81 -17.54 -1.05 -0.06
N HIS A 82 -17.49 0.24 -0.34
CA HIS A 82 -16.64 1.20 0.38
C HIS A 82 -16.82 1.18 1.90
N ASP A 83 -18.06 1.09 2.41
CA ASP A 83 -18.31 0.98 3.85
C ASP A 83 -17.69 -0.29 4.45
N ARG A 84 -17.79 -1.42 3.74
CA ARG A 84 -17.19 -2.68 4.18
C ARG A 84 -15.67 -2.65 4.13
N LEU A 85 -15.10 -2.01 3.12
CA LEU A 85 -13.65 -1.76 3.09
C LEU A 85 -13.23 -0.94 4.31
N GLY A 86 -13.94 0.16 4.59
CA GLY A 86 -13.70 1.00 5.76
C GLY A 86 -13.74 0.21 7.07
N ASP A 87 -14.79 -0.58 7.28
CA ASP A 87 -14.93 -1.45 8.46
C ASP A 87 -13.79 -2.46 8.58
N ILE A 88 -13.43 -3.14 7.48
CA ILE A 88 -12.35 -4.13 7.47
C ILE A 88 -11.04 -3.46 7.89
N PHE A 89 -10.64 -2.38 7.21
CA PHE A 89 -9.39 -1.68 7.52
C PHE A 89 -9.38 -1.06 8.92
N ALA A 90 -10.51 -0.56 9.41
CA ALA A 90 -10.62 -0.02 10.77
C ALA A 90 -10.44 -1.09 11.87
N THR A 91 -10.74 -2.35 11.58
CA THR A 91 -10.57 -3.45 12.53
C THR A 91 -9.16 -4.03 12.57
N LEU A 92 -8.34 -3.85 11.53
CA LEU A 92 -7.00 -4.42 11.46
C LEU A 92 -6.06 -3.79 12.51
N ASP A 93 -5.15 -4.60 13.06
CA ASP A 93 -4.07 -4.09 13.90
C ASP A 93 -3.10 -3.27 13.05
N ALA A 94 -3.13 -1.95 13.23
CA ALA A 94 -2.33 -1.02 12.44
C ALA A 94 -0.81 -1.28 12.57
N GLY A 95 -0.35 -1.74 13.75
CA GLY A 95 1.05 -2.05 13.98
C GLY A 95 1.51 -3.28 13.20
N ALA A 96 0.71 -4.34 13.19
CA ALA A 96 0.96 -5.57 12.43
C ALA A 96 0.91 -5.30 10.93
N PHE A 97 -0.11 -4.57 10.47
CA PHE A 97 -0.21 -4.15 9.08
C PHE A 97 1.04 -3.37 8.63
N GLN A 98 1.47 -2.39 9.44
CA GLN A 98 2.66 -1.59 9.14
C GLN A 98 3.92 -2.46 9.05
N ARG A 99 4.11 -3.42 9.97
CA ARG A 99 5.26 -4.34 9.92
C ARG A 99 5.28 -5.14 8.63
N CYS A 100 4.17 -5.81 8.28
CA CYS A 100 4.03 -6.55 7.02
C CYS A 100 4.36 -5.69 5.80
N PHE A 101 3.82 -4.46 5.75
CA PHE A 101 4.05 -3.53 4.65
C PHE A 101 5.51 -3.08 4.54
N VAL A 102 6.14 -2.73 5.67
CA VAL A 102 7.55 -2.30 5.72
C VAL A 102 8.46 -3.45 5.30
N ASP A 103 8.22 -4.67 5.79
CA ASP A 103 9.02 -5.84 5.45
C ASP A 103 8.94 -6.13 3.94
N TRP A 104 7.75 -6.01 3.34
CA TRP A 104 7.57 -6.12 1.90
C TRP A 104 8.34 -5.06 1.11
N VAL A 105 8.20 -3.78 1.48
CA VAL A 105 8.90 -2.67 0.79
C VAL A 105 10.42 -2.78 0.94
N ALA A 106 10.91 -3.19 2.11
CA ALA A 106 12.33 -3.38 2.36
C ALA A 106 12.92 -4.47 1.43
N ALA A 107 12.21 -5.58 1.25
CA ALA A 107 12.62 -6.64 0.33
C ALA A 107 12.65 -6.18 -1.14
N LEU A 108 11.74 -5.28 -1.52
CA LEU A 108 11.63 -4.73 -2.88
C LEU A 108 12.76 -3.75 -3.20
N THR A 109 13.04 -2.84 -2.27
CA THR A 109 13.97 -1.74 -2.52
C THR A 109 15.43 -2.14 -2.37
N LYS A 110 15.71 -3.26 -1.67
CA LYS A 110 17.08 -3.70 -1.32
C LYS A 110 17.90 -2.55 -0.66
N THR A 111 17.20 -1.55 -0.10
CA THR A 111 17.83 -0.34 0.41
C THR A 111 18.61 -0.69 1.67
N PRO A 112 19.89 -0.28 1.78
CA PRO A 112 20.65 -0.49 3.00
C PRO A 112 20.01 0.26 4.17
N VAL A 113 20.09 -0.34 5.36
CA VAL A 113 19.36 -0.02 6.61
C VAL A 113 19.52 1.43 7.14
N GLU A 114 20.31 2.28 6.48
CA GLU A 114 20.80 3.56 7.01
C GLU A 114 20.64 4.75 6.06
N VAL A 115 19.67 4.75 5.14
CA VAL A 115 19.45 5.90 4.27
C VAL A 115 18.63 6.98 4.98
N ILE A 116 19.27 8.09 5.33
CA ILE A 116 18.57 9.30 5.79
C ILE A 116 18.34 10.21 4.59
N ALA A 117 17.08 10.39 4.19
CA ALA A 117 16.70 11.36 3.18
C ALA A 117 16.72 12.76 3.83
N ILE A 118 17.52 13.67 3.28
CA ILE A 118 17.65 15.05 3.76
C ILE A 118 17.12 15.99 2.67
N ASP A 119 16.05 16.74 2.98
CA ASP A 119 15.48 17.76 2.11
C ASP A 119 15.63 19.15 2.74
N GLY A 120 16.05 20.13 1.93
CA GLY A 120 16.28 21.51 2.36
C GLY A 120 15.36 22.47 1.63
N LYS A 121 14.51 23.19 2.36
CA LYS A 121 13.66 24.27 1.83
C LYS A 121 14.09 25.62 2.39
N THR A 122 14.23 26.63 1.52
CA THR A 122 14.54 28.01 1.94
C THR A 122 13.26 28.82 2.01
N MET A 123 12.97 29.43 3.17
CA MET A 123 11.77 30.24 3.34
C MET A 123 11.87 31.57 2.58
N ARG A 124 10.94 31.82 1.65
CA ARG A 124 10.89 33.05 0.85
C ARG A 124 10.63 34.28 1.74
N GLY A 125 11.35 35.36 1.48
CA GLY A 125 11.18 36.64 2.20
C GLY A 125 11.89 36.76 3.54
N THR A 126 12.65 35.75 3.96
CA THR A 126 13.39 35.76 5.24
C THR A 126 14.81 36.34 5.13
N GLY A 127 15.41 36.30 3.93
CA GLY A 127 16.67 36.98 3.64
C GLY A 127 16.41 38.39 3.12
N GLY A 128 16.99 39.42 3.75
CA GLY A 128 16.79 40.79 3.30
C GLY A 128 17.93 41.73 3.66
N LYS A 129 18.34 42.61 2.74
CA LYS A 129 19.40 43.62 2.92
C LYS A 129 19.24 44.55 4.15
N LYS A 130 18.03 44.66 4.72
CA LYS A 130 17.73 45.49 5.91
C LYS A 130 17.95 44.80 7.25
N SER A 131 18.00 43.46 7.26
CA SER A 131 18.33 42.65 8.43
C SER A 131 19.67 42.00 8.11
N SER A 132 20.69 42.15 8.94
CA SER A 132 22.02 41.54 8.71
C SER A 132 22.01 40.00 8.78
N LYS A 133 20.85 39.36 8.68
CA LYS A 133 20.65 37.92 8.83
C LYS A 133 20.40 37.26 7.48
N GLU A 134 21.03 36.12 7.29
CA GLU A 134 20.87 35.25 6.14
C GLU A 134 19.46 34.64 6.09
N ALA A 135 19.09 34.12 4.91
CA ALA A 135 17.79 33.48 4.70
C ALA A 135 17.64 32.25 5.61
N ILE A 136 16.43 31.99 6.08
CA ILE A 136 16.14 30.82 6.90
C ILE A 136 16.08 29.59 5.99
N HIS A 137 17.00 28.66 6.21
CA HIS A 137 17.03 27.34 5.62
C HIS A 137 16.40 26.34 6.60
N MET A 138 15.34 25.67 6.18
CA MET A 138 14.73 24.58 6.90
C MET A 138 15.19 23.26 6.29
N VAL A 139 15.72 22.37 7.12
CA VAL A 139 16.16 21.04 6.70
C VAL A 139 15.27 20.02 7.41
N SER A 140 14.63 19.15 6.63
CA SER A 140 13.92 17.97 7.12
C SER A 140 14.75 16.73 6.82
N ALA A 141 15.07 15.98 7.87
CA ALA A 141 15.68 14.66 7.75
C ALA A 141 14.59 13.62 8.03
N PHE A 142 14.33 12.76 7.05
CA PHE A 142 13.44 11.63 7.19
C PHE A 142 14.28 10.35 7.18
N ALA A 143 14.16 9.56 8.24
CA ALA A 143 14.73 8.23 8.25
C ALA A 143 13.93 7.37 7.28
N ALA A 144 14.45 7.24 6.05
CA ALA A 144 13.92 6.34 5.05
C ALA A 144 14.48 4.95 5.37
N ARG A 145 13.75 4.21 6.21
CA ARG A 145 14.02 2.79 6.44
C ARG A 145 13.78 1.98 5.18
#